data_AF-A0A9X3SPA1-F1
#
_entry.id   AF-A0A9X3SPA1-F1
#
_cell.length_a   1.000
_cell.length_b   1.000
_cell.length_c   1.000
_cell.angle_alpha   90.00
_cell.angle_beta   90.00
_cell.angle_gamma   90.00
#
_symmetry.space_group_name_H-M   'P 1'
#
loop_
_entity.id
_entity.type
_entity.pdbx_description
1 polymer ?
#
loop_
_entity_poly.entity_id
_entity_poly.type
_entity_poly.pdbx_seq_one_letter_code
_entity_poly.pdbx_strand_id
1 'polypeptide(L)'
;MGEIHTALLPHSRPLTPEEARAALSLAVGETVVQWARPVPHTASPTLLHGVDCRLPLGPKPDSHHTDEDDRNGSLWAVGSVASRAVLTGGHLLQGSAWASVSLSKHPRRMPWSHYLARPGALETIGNFDARRLAAGFLVAENRKARAELLDAAAIARHSIHHVLSRPGLDQRPPVKTGSTRLRWAAVVDPAESGAVAFRLVGNERRRLLMVTGRVDPEEVATAAEDLAIHDWLLTAVAARIALAKIGDDLRHTLRTLRPVVDHLLHLWAAGARTSRAMQFMWEALEPRPGLNRQWASMVERVRSQIDYSAADLSMRMLDLMEQRQWQDGPGGAYRS
;
A
#
# COMPACT_ATOMS: atom_id res chain seq x y z
N MET A 1 1.21 -5.69 -14.81
CA MET A 1 0.19 -6.07 -13.80
C MET A 1 0.91 -6.50 -12.54
N GLY A 2 0.30 -6.39 -11.37
CA GLY A 2 0.97 -6.75 -10.13
C GLY A 2 0.09 -6.63 -8.89
N GLU A 3 0.73 -6.86 -7.76
CA GLU A 3 0.10 -6.80 -6.46
C GLU A 3 1.05 -6.26 -5.41
N ILE A 4 0.50 -5.49 -4.47
CA ILE A 4 1.24 -4.81 -3.41
C ILE A 4 0.50 -5.07 -2.10
N HIS A 5 1.26 -5.46 -1.07
CA HIS A 5 0.80 -5.54 0.31
C HIS A 5 1.45 -4.40 1.07
N THR A 6 0.66 -3.60 1.78
CA THR A 6 1.14 -2.48 2.59
C THR A 6 0.71 -2.70 4.03
N ALA A 7 1.66 -2.59 4.96
CA ALA A 7 1.40 -2.68 6.39
C ALA A 7 2.37 -1.79 7.18
N LEU A 8 2.02 -1.54 8.45
CA LEU A 8 2.98 -0.97 9.39
C LEU A 8 3.98 -2.05 9.80
N LEU A 9 5.26 -1.73 9.76
CA LEU A 9 6.31 -2.56 10.32
C LEU A 9 6.02 -2.74 11.83
N PRO A 10 6.09 -3.96 12.37
CA PRO A 10 5.86 -4.20 13.79
C PRO A 10 7.11 -3.80 14.60
N HIS A 11 7.42 -2.50 14.58
CA HIS A 11 8.53 -1.89 15.30
C HIS A 11 8.10 -0.59 15.99
N SER A 12 8.51 -0.37 17.24
CA SER A 12 8.05 0.77 18.06
C SER A 12 8.53 2.14 17.58
N ARG A 13 9.67 2.19 16.92
CA ARG A 13 10.28 3.39 16.37
C ARG A 13 10.53 3.23 14.87
N PRO A 14 10.77 4.32 14.13
CA PRO A 14 11.25 4.17 12.76
C PRO A 14 12.61 3.49 12.77
N LEU A 15 12.82 2.58 11.82
CA LEU A 15 14.16 2.04 11.56
C LEU A 15 15.08 3.15 11.05
N THR A 16 16.34 3.14 11.49
CA THR A 16 17.36 4.02 10.91
C THR A 16 17.66 3.61 9.46
N PRO A 17 18.29 4.48 8.64
CA PRO A 17 18.70 4.09 7.29
C PRO A 17 19.56 2.82 7.25
N GLU A 18 20.45 2.63 8.23
CA GLU A 18 21.33 1.47 8.34
C GLU A 18 20.54 0.20 8.68
N GLU A 19 19.58 0.30 9.60
CA GLU A 19 18.71 -0.81 9.97
C GLU A 19 17.76 -1.18 8.83
N ALA A 20 17.20 -0.19 8.12
CA ALA A 20 16.37 -0.40 6.96
C ALA A 20 17.14 -1.09 5.82
N ARG A 21 18.38 -0.65 5.57
CA ARG A 21 19.30 -1.31 4.63
C ARG A 21 19.59 -2.74 5.07
N ALA A 22 19.93 -2.88 6.35
CA ALA A 22 19.97 -4.11 7.15
C ALA A 22 18.87 -5.09 6.77
N ALA A 23 17.63 -4.61 6.94
CA ALA A 23 16.39 -5.35 6.80
C ALA A 23 16.02 -5.64 5.34
N LEU A 24 16.51 -4.87 4.37
CA LEU A 24 16.18 -5.01 2.95
C LEU A 24 17.29 -5.60 2.06
N SER A 25 18.44 -5.98 2.62
CA SER A 25 19.47 -6.77 1.90
C SER A 25 19.00 -8.21 1.64
N LEU A 26 18.01 -8.40 0.77
CA LEU A 26 17.34 -9.69 0.52
C LEU A 26 18.12 -10.62 -0.43
N ALA A 27 19.04 -10.08 -1.22
CA ALA A 27 19.93 -10.83 -2.10
C ALA A 27 21.38 -10.50 -1.80
N VAL A 28 22.22 -11.53 -1.77
CA VAL A 28 23.67 -11.39 -1.53
C VAL A 28 24.33 -10.74 -2.75
N GLY A 29 25.15 -9.73 -2.53
CA GLY A 29 25.89 -9.02 -3.59
C GLY A 29 25.09 -7.94 -4.32
N GLU A 30 23.78 -7.85 -4.07
CA GLU A 30 22.91 -6.82 -4.65
C GLU A 30 22.77 -5.60 -3.74
N THR A 31 22.61 -4.43 -4.35
CA THR A 31 22.60 -3.15 -3.63
C THR A 31 21.18 -2.72 -3.29
N VAL A 32 20.96 -2.37 -2.03
CA VAL A 32 19.72 -1.74 -1.55
C VAL A 32 19.75 -0.25 -1.93
N VAL A 33 18.67 0.25 -2.53
CA VAL A 33 18.59 1.66 -2.94
C VAL A 33 17.93 2.49 -1.84
N GLN A 34 18.48 3.68 -1.59
CA GLN A 34 18.01 4.58 -0.53
C GLN A 34 17.81 6.01 -1.04
N TRP A 35 16.73 6.63 -0.60
CA TRP A 35 16.41 8.04 -0.85
C TRP A 35 16.05 8.71 0.46
N ALA A 36 16.59 9.90 0.72
CA ALA A 36 16.38 10.61 1.98
C ALA A 36 15.21 11.62 1.94
N ARG A 37 14.71 11.98 0.75
CA ARG A 37 13.74 13.05 0.54
C ARG A 37 12.66 12.64 -0.49
N PRO A 38 11.42 13.17 -0.36
CA PRO A 38 10.93 13.99 0.75
C PRO A 38 10.70 13.20 2.05
N VAL A 39 10.45 11.89 1.93
CA VAL A 39 10.35 10.95 3.06
C VAL A 39 11.41 9.86 2.84
N PRO A 40 12.17 9.45 3.87
CA PRO A 40 13.13 8.36 3.75
C PRO A 40 12.50 7.12 3.11
N HIS A 41 13.18 6.54 2.14
CA HIS A 41 12.69 5.41 1.37
C HIS A 41 13.85 4.47 1.12
N THR A 42 13.66 3.18 1.40
CA THR A 42 14.65 2.14 1.17
C THR A 42 13.97 1.02 0.40
N ALA A 43 14.56 0.58 -0.71
CA ALA A 43 14.02 -0.49 -1.55
C ALA A 43 15.04 -1.62 -1.66
N SER A 44 14.58 -2.86 -1.47
CA SER A 44 15.40 -4.03 -1.76
C SER A 44 15.73 -4.10 -3.25
N PRO A 45 16.77 -4.85 -3.64
CA PRO A 45 16.95 -5.27 -5.01
C PRO A 45 15.68 -5.96 -5.55
N THR A 46 15.47 -5.86 -6.86
CA THR A 46 14.40 -6.58 -7.54
C THR A 46 14.77 -8.06 -7.67
N LEU A 47 13.99 -8.92 -7.05
CA LEU A 47 14.13 -10.38 -7.14
C LEU A 47 13.23 -10.94 -8.24
N LEU A 48 13.71 -11.96 -8.94
CA LEU A 48 12.99 -12.60 -10.04
C LEU A 48 12.53 -14.01 -9.66
N HIS A 49 11.25 -14.28 -9.90
CA HIS A 49 10.63 -15.58 -9.62
C HIS A 49 10.18 -16.21 -10.94
N GLY A 50 10.79 -17.34 -11.31
CA GLY A 50 10.35 -18.11 -12.47
C GLY A 50 8.96 -18.70 -12.22
N VAL A 51 8.04 -18.50 -13.16
CA VAL A 51 6.67 -19.03 -13.07
C VAL A 51 6.25 -19.73 -14.35
N ASP A 52 5.43 -20.75 -14.19
CA ASP A 52 4.73 -21.49 -15.25
C ASP A 52 3.31 -21.73 -14.72
N CYS A 53 2.37 -20.88 -15.12
CA CYS A 53 1.06 -20.79 -14.46
C CYS A 53 -0.02 -20.31 -15.43
N ARG A 54 -1.29 -20.33 -14.98
CA ARG A 54 -2.40 -19.78 -15.76
C ARG A 54 -2.63 -18.32 -15.40
N LEU A 55 -3.00 -17.52 -16.39
CA LEU A 55 -3.49 -16.16 -16.21
C LEU A 55 -5.01 -16.11 -16.46
N PRO A 56 -5.78 -15.45 -15.58
CA PRO A 56 -7.23 -15.36 -15.69
C PRO A 56 -7.65 -14.39 -16.80
N LEU A 57 -8.58 -14.80 -17.67
CA LEU A 57 -9.24 -13.91 -18.62
C LEU A 57 -10.57 -13.44 -18.07
N GLY A 58 -10.89 -12.15 -18.20
CA GLY A 58 -12.21 -11.60 -17.90
C GLY A 58 -13.28 -12.05 -18.91
N PRO A 59 -14.53 -11.63 -18.71
CA PRO A 59 -15.64 -12.00 -19.61
C PRO A 59 -15.36 -11.57 -21.05
N LYS A 60 -15.99 -12.26 -22.00
CA LYS A 60 -16.00 -11.81 -23.40
C LYS A 60 -16.94 -10.60 -23.52
N PRO A 61 -16.68 -9.66 -24.46
CA PRO A 61 -17.51 -8.47 -24.65
C PRO A 61 -19.01 -8.78 -24.78
N ASP A 62 -19.37 -9.91 -25.38
CA ASP A 62 -20.76 -10.30 -25.66
C ASP A 62 -21.34 -11.30 -24.63
N SER A 63 -20.67 -11.52 -23.50
CA SER A 63 -21.07 -12.54 -22.53
C SER A 63 -21.59 -11.94 -21.22
N HIS A 64 -22.75 -12.40 -20.76
CA HIS A 64 -23.38 -11.99 -19.48
C HIS A 64 -22.73 -12.62 -18.23
N HIS A 65 -21.47 -13.09 -18.31
CA HIS A 65 -20.83 -13.79 -17.20
C HIS A 65 -20.41 -12.82 -16.08
N THR A 66 -20.63 -13.25 -14.84
CA THR A 66 -20.26 -12.50 -13.63
C THR A 66 -18.76 -12.67 -13.31
N ASP A 67 -18.23 -11.79 -12.45
CA ASP A 67 -16.83 -11.81 -12.01
C ASP A 67 -16.40 -13.11 -11.32
N GLU A 68 -17.36 -13.90 -10.82
CA GLU A 68 -17.14 -15.18 -10.13
C GLU A 68 -17.21 -16.40 -11.06
N ASP A 69 -17.56 -16.22 -12.34
CA ASP A 69 -17.75 -17.34 -13.27
C ASP A 69 -16.38 -17.89 -13.74
N ASP A 70 -16.06 -19.14 -13.34
CA ASP A 70 -14.89 -19.88 -13.81
C ASP A 70 -14.91 -20.09 -15.34
N ARG A 71 -16.05 -19.84 -16.02
CA ARG A 71 -16.19 -19.89 -17.49
C ARG A 71 -15.50 -18.77 -18.25
N ASN A 72 -15.00 -17.73 -17.56
CA ASN A 72 -14.28 -16.62 -18.22
C ASN A 72 -12.92 -17.07 -18.82
N GLY A 73 -12.49 -18.30 -18.53
CA GLY A 73 -11.32 -18.93 -19.13
C GLY A 73 -10.00 -18.46 -18.53
N SER A 74 -8.92 -19.12 -18.95
CA SER A 74 -7.55 -18.79 -18.57
C SER A 74 -6.60 -19.17 -19.69
N LEU A 75 -5.45 -18.52 -19.73
CA LEU A 75 -4.39 -18.75 -20.72
C LEU A 75 -3.10 -19.13 -20.01
N TRP A 76 -2.24 -19.90 -20.65
CA TRP A 76 -0.95 -20.28 -20.07
C TRP A 76 0.07 -19.17 -20.24
N ALA A 77 0.88 -18.94 -19.21
CA ALA A 77 1.97 -17.99 -19.26
C ALA A 77 3.21 -18.53 -18.56
N VAL A 78 4.36 -18.27 -19.18
CA VAL A 78 5.67 -18.70 -18.69
C VAL A 78 6.61 -17.50 -18.72
N GLY A 79 7.40 -17.34 -17.67
CA GLY A 79 8.35 -16.24 -17.60
C GLY A 79 8.83 -15.98 -16.18
N SER A 80 9.07 -14.71 -15.86
CA SER A 80 9.48 -14.29 -14.53
C SER A 80 8.60 -13.16 -13.99
N VAL A 81 8.36 -13.20 -12.68
CA VAL A 81 7.70 -12.15 -11.92
C VAL A 81 8.75 -11.43 -11.08
N ALA A 82 8.83 -10.11 -11.24
CA ALA A 82 9.65 -9.26 -10.42
C ALA A 82 9.00 -9.05 -9.05
N SER A 83 9.81 -8.91 -8.00
CA SER A 83 9.33 -8.58 -6.67
C SER A 83 10.35 -7.77 -5.90
N ARG A 84 9.87 -6.96 -4.95
CA ARG A 84 10.74 -6.25 -4.00
C ARG A 84 10.02 -5.99 -2.69
N ALA A 85 10.79 -5.69 -1.65
CA ALA A 85 10.29 -5.10 -0.42
C ALA A 85 10.76 -3.65 -0.30
N VAL A 86 9.91 -2.81 0.27
CA VAL A 86 10.14 -1.37 0.35
C VAL A 86 9.77 -0.87 1.74
N LEU A 87 10.64 -0.05 2.33
CA LEU A 87 10.43 0.65 3.59
C LEU A 87 10.29 2.15 3.35
N THR A 88 9.19 2.75 3.79
CA THR A 88 8.96 4.20 3.74
C THR A 88 8.87 4.78 5.16
N GLY A 89 9.68 5.82 5.41
CA GLY A 89 9.83 6.50 6.69
C GLY A 89 10.33 5.62 7.84
N GLY A 90 10.93 4.47 7.55
CA GLY A 90 11.31 3.47 8.55
C GLY A 90 10.12 2.80 9.25
N HIS A 91 8.88 3.05 8.80
CA HIS A 91 7.65 2.60 9.43
C HIS A 91 6.79 1.73 8.51
N LEU A 92 6.61 2.13 7.26
CA LEU A 92 5.71 1.43 6.34
C LEU A 92 6.48 0.39 5.56
N LEU A 93 6.04 -0.86 5.63
CA LEU A 93 6.59 -1.97 4.87
C LEU A 93 5.65 -2.33 3.74
N GLN A 94 6.19 -2.39 2.53
CA GLN A 94 5.51 -2.93 1.38
C GLN A 94 6.24 -4.15 0.83
N GLY A 95 5.47 -5.11 0.35
CA GLY A 95 5.93 -6.15 -0.55
C GLY A 95 5.18 -6.04 -1.86
N SER A 96 5.93 -6.05 -2.95
CA SER A 96 5.40 -5.86 -4.30
C SER A 96 5.80 -7.02 -5.18
N ALA A 97 4.90 -7.42 -6.09
CA ALA A 97 5.19 -8.37 -7.16
C ALA A 97 4.53 -7.90 -8.46
N TRP A 98 5.25 -7.90 -9.56
CA TRP A 98 4.73 -7.45 -10.85
C TRP A 98 5.39 -8.17 -12.03
N ALA A 99 4.68 -8.16 -13.15
CA ALA A 99 5.22 -8.57 -14.44
C ALA A 99 4.55 -7.79 -15.58
N SER A 100 5.32 -7.60 -16.64
CA SER A 100 4.76 -7.30 -17.97
C SER A 100 4.25 -8.58 -18.59
N VAL A 101 3.17 -8.48 -19.38
CA VAL A 101 2.62 -9.63 -20.09
C VAL A 101 2.53 -9.31 -21.57
N SER A 102 3.04 -10.21 -22.39
CA SER A 102 2.99 -10.09 -23.84
C SER A 102 2.53 -11.39 -24.50
N LEU A 103 2.01 -11.27 -25.72
CA LEU A 103 1.75 -12.43 -26.57
C LEU A 103 3.08 -13.06 -26.98
N SER A 104 3.25 -14.37 -26.78
CA SER A 104 4.44 -15.04 -27.28
C SER A 104 4.47 -15.00 -28.81
N LYS A 105 5.66 -14.76 -29.36
CA LYS A 105 5.90 -14.91 -30.81
C LYS A 105 5.97 -16.39 -31.22
N HIS A 106 6.01 -17.30 -30.25
CA HIS A 106 6.14 -18.72 -30.48
C HIS A 106 4.87 -19.46 -30.04
N PRO A 107 4.34 -20.40 -30.84
CA PRO A 107 3.12 -21.13 -30.51
C PRO A 107 3.33 -22.20 -29.42
N ARG A 108 4.54 -22.30 -28.85
CA ARG A 108 4.96 -23.32 -27.90
C ARG A 108 5.82 -22.71 -26.80
N ARG A 109 5.93 -23.43 -25.68
CA ARG A 109 6.86 -23.11 -24.59
C ARG A 109 8.30 -23.10 -25.08
N MET A 110 9.06 -22.11 -24.63
CA MET A 110 10.48 -21.95 -24.93
C MET A 110 11.36 -22.51 -23.80
N PRO A 111 12.66 -22.78 -24.04
CA PRO A 111 13.59 -23.14 -22.97
C PRO A 111 13.73 -22.02 -21.92
N TRP A 112 14.09 -22.36 -20.68
CA TRP A 112 14.25 -21.37 -19.60
C TRP A 112 15.24 -20.25 -19.91
N SER A 113 16.29 -20.50 -20.69
CA SER A 113 17.24 -19.46 -21.12
C SER A 113 16.57 -18.31 -21.86
N HIS A 114 15.50 -18.58 -22.61
CA HIS A 114 14.69 -17.55 -23.29
C HIS A 114 13.97 -16.64 -22.28
N TYR A 115 13.37 -17.22 -21.24
CA TYR A 115 12.64 -16.46 -20.24
C TYR A 115 13.56 -15.71 -19.29
N LEU A 116 14.70 -16.29 -18.92
CA LEU A 116 15.70 -15.65 -18.06
C LEU A 116 16.35 -14.42 -18.72
N ALA A 117 16.42 -14.38 -20.05
CA ALA A 117 16.87 -13.22 -20.80
C ALA A 117 15.84 -12.05 -20.82
N ARG A 118 14.64 -12.26 -20.25
CA ARG A 118 13.53 -11.29 -20.22
C ARG A 118 12.99 -11.15 -18.80
N PRO A 119 13.76 -10.53 -17.90
CA PRO A 119 13.38 -10.38 -16.49
C PRO A 119 12.09 -9.59 -16.34
N GLY A 120 11.20 -10.04 -15.44
CA GLY A 120 9.92 -9.37 -15.15
C GLY A 120 8.90 -9.44 -16.29
N ALA A 121 9.05 -10.37 -17.22
CA ALA A 121 8.13 -10.58 -18.33
C ALA A 121 7.53 -11.99 -18.32
N LEU A 122 6.23 -12.05 -18.63
CA LEU A 122 5.48 -13.27 -18.89
C LEU A 122 5.09 -13.31 -20.36
N GLU A 123 5.42 -14.41 -21.04
CA GLU A 123 4.93 -14.69 -22.37
C GLU A 123 3.76 -15.65 -22.32
N THR A 124 2.71 -15.30 -23.05
CA THR A 124 1.46 -16.05 -23.07
C THR A 124 1.39 -17.03 -24.23
N ILE A 125 0.75 -18.17 -24.01
CA ILE A 125 0.48 -19.22 -24.98
C ILE A 125 -1.04 -19.29 -25.20
N GLY A 126 -1.49 -18.94 -26.40
CA GLY A 126 -2.90 -18.95 -26.80
C GLY A 126 -3.45 -17.55 -27.11
N ASN A 127 -4.79 -17.43 -27.12
CA ASN A 127 -5.48 -16.20 -27.49
C ASN A 127 -5.31 -15.12 -26.41
N PHE A 128 -4.50 -14.10 -26.72
CA PHE A 128 -4.20 -12.99 -25.84
C PHE A 128 -5.11 -11.79 -26.11
N ASP A 129 -5.72 -11.28 -25.05
CA ASP A 129 -6.44 -10.01 -25.03
C ASP A 129 -6.04 -9.27 -23.74
N ALA A 130 -5.36 -8.14 -23.90
CA ALA A 130 -4.82 -7.38 -22.77
C ALA A 130 -5.90 -6.81 -21.85
N ARG A 131 -7.03 -6.34 -22.40
CA ARG A 131 -8.13 -5.75 -21.62
C ARG A 131 -8.85 -6.85 -20.83
N ARG A 132 -9.13 -7.98 -21.47
CA ARG A 132 -9.73 -9.14 -20.78
C ARG A 132 -8.78 -9.71 -19.72
N LEU A 133 -7.49 -9.83 -20.02
CA LEU A 133 -6.50 -10.27 -19.02
C LEU A 133 -6.46 -9.31 -17.82
N ALA A 134 -6.40 -8.00 -18.06
CA ALA A 134 -6.40 -7.00 -16.99
C ALA A 134 -7.65 -7.10 -16.11
N ALA A 135 -8.84 -7.17 -16.73
CA ALA A 135 -10.11 -7.34 -16.01
C ALA A 135 -10.14 -8.65 -15.20
N GLY A 136 -9.74 -9.76 -15.82
CA GLY A 136 -9.69 -11.09 -15.19
C GLY A 136 -8.73 -11.14 -14.00
N PHE A 137 -7.56 -10.51 -14.13
CA PHE A 137 -6.55 -10.45 -13.07
C PHE A 137 -7.06 -9.70 -11.84
N LEU A 138 -7.69 -8.54 -12.01
CA LEU A 138 -8.18 -7.71 -10.91
C LEU A 138 -9.22 -8.44 -10.03
N VAL A 139 -9.96 -9.40 -10.60
CA VAL A 139 -11.01 -10.16 -9.88
C VAL A 139 -10.61 -11.61 -9.57
N ALA A 140 -9.41 -12.05 -9.95
CA ALA A 140 -8.99 -13.45 -9.93
C ALA A 140 -9.03 -14.14 -8.57
N GLU A 141 -8.94 -13.36 -7.49
CA GLU A 141 -9.02 -13.87 -6.11
C GLU A 141 -10.38 -14.46 -5.75
N ASN A 142 -11.44 -14.08 -6.47
CA ASN A 142 -12.80 -14.58 -6.26
C ASN A 142 -13.06 -15.90 -7.01
N ARG A 143 -12.12 -16.38 -7.84
CA ARG A 143 -12.30 -17.61 -8.62
C ARG A 143 -12.08 -18.86 -7.78
N LYS A 144 -12.85 -19.92 -8.07
CA LYS A 144 -12.71 -21.19 -7.36
C LYS A 144 -11.41 -21.90 -7.75
N ALA A 145 -11.04 -21.85 -9.04
CA ALA A 145 -9.82 -22.46 -9.58
C ALA A 145 -8.54 -21.62 -9.34
N ARG A 146 -8.47 -20.82 -8.27
CA ARG A 146 -7.36 -19.88 -8.03
C ARG A 146 -5.99 -20.52 -7.84
N ALA A 147 -5.93 -21.80 -7.45
CA ALA A 147 -4.67 -22.50 -7.17
C ALA A 147 -3.79 -22.70 -8.42
N GLU A 148 -4.38 -22.74 -9.61
CA GLU A 148 -3.66 -22.84 -10.88
C GLU A 148 -3.27 -21.47 -11.46
N LEU A 149 -3.81 -20.39 -10.88
CA LEU A 149 -3.58 -19.02 -11.35
C LEU A 149 -2.30 -18.46 -10.75
N LEU A 150 -1.72 -17.45 -11.42
CA LEU A 150 -0.63 -16.67 -10.86
C LEU A 150 -1.03 -16.05 -9.50
N ASP A 151 -0.34 -16.49 -8.44
CA ASP A 151 -0.46 -15.89 -7.10
C ASP A 151 0.62 -14.83 -6.86
N ALA A 152 0.46 -13.67 -7.51
CA ALA A 152 1.31 -12.51 -7.27
C ALA A 152 1.25 -12.04 -5.79
N ALA A 153 0.17 -12.35 -5.09
CA ALA A 153 0.00 -12.05 -3.68
C ALA A 153 0.98 -12.82 -2.81
N ALA A 154 1.12 -14.12 -3.07
CA ALA A 154 2.06 -14.97 -2.36
C ALA A 154 3.50 -14.48 -2.56
N ILE A 155 3.86 -14.10 -3.78
CA ILE A 155 5.19 -13.54 -4.10
C ILE A 155 5.43 -12.23 -3.33
N ALA A 156 4.48 -11.30 -3.38
CA ALA A 156 4.57 -10.03 -2.65
C ALA A 156 4.68 -10.22 -1.12
N ARG A 157 3.85 -11.11 -0.54
CA ARG A 157 3.90 -11.46 0.89
C ARG A 157 5.20 -12.15 1.28
N HIS A 158 5.77 -12.95 0.39
CA HIS A 158 7.05 -13.61 0.64
C HIS A 158 8.17 -12.58 0.87
N SER A 159 8.21 -11.51 0.08
CA SER A 159 9.14 -10.39 0.28
C SER A 159 8.96 -9.72 1.65
N ILE A 160 7.72 -9.52 2.10
CA ILE A 160 7.44 -9.02 3.47
C ILE A 160 7.93 -10.01 4.53
N HIS A 161 7.64 -11.29 4.35
CA HIS A 161 7.99 -12.32 5.34
C HIS A 161 9.49 -12.40 5.58
N HIS A 162 10.31 -12.26 4.53
CA HIS A 162 11.77 -12.18 4.66
C HIS A 162 12.25 -10.98 5.47
N VAL A 163 11.57 -9.85 5.38
CA VAL A 163 11.90 -8.67 6.21
C VAL A 163 11.48 -8.91 7.65
N LEU A 164 10.27 -9.46 7.85
CA LEU A 164 9.72 -9.70 9.19
C LEU A 164 10.42 -10.82 9.97
N SER A 165 11.07 -11.75 9.28
CA SER A 165 11.84 -12.84 9.91
C SER A 165 13.22 -12.40 10.42
N ARG A 166 13.66 -11.17 10.12
CA ARG A 166 14.97 -10.67 10.54
C ARG A 166 15.02 -10.35 12.04
N PRO A 167 16.10 -10.73 12.74
CA PRO A 167 16.31 -10.34 14.12
C PRO A 167 16.47 -8.82 14.21
N GLY A 168 15.83 -8.19 15.19
CA GLY A 168 15.90 -6.74 15.42
C GLY A 168 14.55 -6.02 15.46
N LEU A 169 13.47 -6.66 15.01
CA LEU A 169 12.11 -6.13 15.16
C LEU A 169 11.54 -6.46 16.53
N ASP A 170 11.17 -5.43 17.30
CA ASP A 170 10.64 -5.57 18.67
C ASP A 170 9.16 -6.02 18.75
N GLN A 171 8.49 -6.17 17.61
CA GLN A 171 7.09 -6.61 17.49
C GLN A 171 6.08 -5.68 18.19
N ARG A 172 6.42 -4.40 18.39
CA ARG A 172 5.61 -3.43 19.14
C ARG A 172 5.25 -2.22 18.27
N PRO A 173 4.35 -2.35 17.28
CA PRO A 173 3.98 -1.21 16.45
C PRO A 173 3.39 -0.05 17.29
N PRO A 174 3.74 1.22 16.99
CA PRO A 174 3.22 2.38 17.73
C PRO A 174 1.72 2.59 17.52
N VAL A 175 1.19 2.09 16.41
CA VAL A 175 -0.24 2.15 16.06
C VAL A 175 -0.69 0.77 15.62
N LYS A 176 -1.77 0.26 16.21
CA LYS A 176 -2.41 -0.97 15.72
C LYS A 176 -3.23 -0.64 14.49
N THR A 177 -2.81 -1.14 13.34
CA THR A 177 -3.46 -0.95 12.04
C THR A 177 -3.52 -2.27 11.28
N GLY A 178 -4.49 -2.42 10.39
CA GLY A 178 -4.54 -3.54 9.46
C GLY A 178 -3.56 -3.37 8.29
N SER A 179 -3.46 -4.40 7.46
CA SER A 179 -2.79 -4.32 6.17
C SER A 179 -3.79 -3.97 5.06
N THR A 180 -3.28 -3.38 3.98
CA THR A 180 -4.03 -3.22 2.74
C THR A 180 -3.35 -3.97 1.61
N ARG A 181 -4.14 -4.36 0.61
CA ARG A 181 -3.71 -5.13 -0.54
C ARG A 181 -4.22 -4.44 -1.80
N LEU A 182 -3.30 -3.94 -2.62
CA LEU A 182 -3.60 -3.35 -3.91
C LEU A 182 -3.27 -4.34 -5.01
N ARG A 183 -4.27 -4.77 -5.76
CA ARG A 183 -4.08 -5.48 -7.03
C ARG A 183 -4.26 -4.51 -8.19
N TRP A 184 -3.32 -4.51 -9.13
CA TRP A 184 -3.32 -3.54 -10.20
C TRP A 184 -3.00 -4.14 -11.57
N ALA A 185 -3.55 -3.52 -12.61
CA ALA A 185 -3.26 -3.83 -14.00
C ALA A 185 -3.12 -2.52 -14.79
N ALA A 186 -2.13 -2.49 -15.68
CA ALA A 186 -1.93 -1.42 -16.64
C ALA A 186 -2.04 -2.02 -18.04
N VAL A 187 -2.91 -1.45 -18.87
CA VAL A 187 -3.06 -1.80 -20.27
C VAL A 187 -2.36 -0.73 -21.09
N VAL A 188 -1.45 -1.17 -21.96
CA VAL A 188 -0.78 -0.26 -22.90
C VAL A 188 -1.74 -0.01 -24.06
N ASP A 189 -2.27 1.20 -24.16
CA ASP A 189 -3.13 1.64 -25.24
C ASP A 189 -2.76 3.09 -25.65
N PRO A 190 -2.10 3.28 -26.80
CA PRO A 190 -1.72 4.61 -27.25
C PRO A 190 -2.90 5.53 -27.58
N ALA A 191 -4.08 4.97 -27.89
CA ALA A 191 -5.24 5.76 -28.31
C ALA A 191 -6.07 6.30 -27.14
N GLU A 192 -6.07 5.59 -26.00
CA GLU A 192 -6.91 5.89 -24.82
C GLU A 192 -6.08 6.12 -23.54
N SER A 193 -4.82 6.56 -23.68
CA SER A 193 -3.92 6.72 -22.54
C SER A 193 -4.40 7.80 -21.54
N GLY A 194 -4.15 7.57 -20.25
CA GLY A 194 -4.51 8.50 -19.17
C GLY A 194 -5.71 8.07 -18.31
N ALA A 195 -6.41 6.99 -18.66
CA ALA A 195 -7.55 6.51 -17.86
C ALA A 195 -7.10 5.77 -16.60
N VAL A 196 -7.70 6.09 -15.46
CA VAL A 196 -7.45 5.43 -14.17
C VAL A 196 -8.76 5.10 -13.49
N ALA A 197 -8.89 3.86 -13.01
CA ALA A 197 -10.00 3.42 -12.19
C ALA A 197 -9.47 2.77 -10.90
N PHE A 198 -9.71 3.44 -9.78
CA PHE A 198 -9.36 2.96 -8.44
C PHE A 198 -10.61 2.60 -7.66
N ARG A 199 -10.66 1.39 -7.11
CA ARG A 199 -11.83 0.87 -6.38
C ARG A 199 -11.41 0.20 -5.08
N LEU A 200 -12.10 0.55 -4.00
CA LEU A 200 -12.02 -0.13 -2.71
C LEU A 200 -12.98 -1.34 -2.72
N VAL A 201 -12.50 -2.50 -2.29
CA VAL A 201 -13.25 -3.77 -2.28
C VAL A 201 -13.23 -4.34 -0.86
N GLY A 202 -14.26 -4.01 -0.10
CA GLY A 202 -14.29 -4.28 1.34
C GLY A 202 -13.23 -3.46 2.08
N ASN A 203 -12.72 -3.99 3.19
CA ASN A 203 -11.87 -3.22 4.12
C ASN A 203 -10.38 -3.26 3.74
N GLU A 204 -9.90 -4.38 3.18
CA GLU A 204 -8.47 -4.65 2.99
C GLU A 204 -8.03 -4.67 1.51
N ARG A 205 -8.96 -4.79 0.55
CA ARG A 205 -8.61 -4.98 -0.85
C ARG A 205 -8.88 -3.74 -1.69
N ARG A 206 -7.98 -3.48 -2.63
CA ARG A 206 -8.07 -2.38 -3.59
C ARG A 206 -7.76 -2.90 -4.99
N ARG A 207 -8.42 -2.32 -5.98
CA ARG A 207 -8.22 -2.61 -7.41
C ARG A 207 -7.85 -1.32 -8.13
N LEU A 208 -6.79 -1.39 -8.93
CA LEU A 208 -6.35 -0.28 -9.78
C LEU A 208 -6.24 -0.76 -11.22
N LEU A 209 -7.03 -0.17 -12.12
CA LEU A 209 -6.86 -0.31 -13.56
C LEU A 209 -6.31 1.00 -14.11
N MET A 210 -5.28 0.90 -14.94
CA MET A 210 -4.69 2.03 -15.65
C MET A 210 -4.65 1.74 -17.15
N VAL A 211 -4.85 2.76 -17.95
CA VAL A 211 -4.57 2.75 -19.39
C VAL A 211 -3.43 3.72 -19.64
N THR A 212 -2.31 3.21 -20.14
CA THR A 212 -1.05 3.95 -20.20
C THR A 212 -0.47 3.93 -21.61
N GLY A 213 0.43 4.87 -21.90
CA GLY A 213 1.37 4.71 -23.00
C GLY A 213 2.36 3.57 -22.73
N ARG A 214 3.38 3.43 -23.60
CA ARG A 214 4.51 2.54 -23.33
C ARG A 214 5.35 3.13 -22.20
N VAL A 215 5.26 2.53 -21.03
CA VAL A 215 6.00 2.89 -19.81
C VAL A 215 6.70 1.64 -19.30
N ASP A 216 7.87 1.81 -18.69
CA ASP A 216 8.57 0.70 -18.04
C ASP A 216 7.66 0.06 -16.98
N PRO A 217 7.49 -1.28 -16.97
CA PRO A 217 6.73 -1.98 -15.94
C PRO A 217 7.13 -1.63 -14.50
N GLU A 218 8.42 -1.35 -14.24
CA GLU A 218 8.90 -0.95 -12.92
C GLU A 218 8.44 0.47 -12.54
N GLU A 219 8.37 1.40 -13.48
CA GLU A 219 7.81 2.73 -13.23
C GLU A 219 6.32 2.66 -12.87
N VAL A 220 5.57 1.79 -13.56
CA VAL A 220 4.16 1.53 -13.25
C VAL A 220 4.02 0.90 -11.86
N ALA A 221 4.89 -0.06 -11.52
CA ALA A 221 4.90 -0.69 -10.20
C ALA A 221 5.22 0.32 -9.10
N THR A 222 6.20 1.20 -9.31
CA THR A 222 6.59 2.27 -8.39
C THR A 222 5.45 3.27 -8.17
N ALA A 223 4.71 3.64 -9.23
CA ALA A 223 3.53 4.47 -9.10
C ALA A 223 2.41 3.78 -8.30
N ALA A 224 2.16 2.50 -8.55
CA ALA A 224 1.17 1.73 -7.79
C ALA A 224 1.56 1.55 -6.32
N GLU A 225 2.85 1.37 -6.01
CA GLU A 225 3.39 1.33 -4.65
C GLU A 225 3.16 2.65 -3.92
N ASP A 226 3.43 3.77 -4.59
CA ASP A 226 3.18 5.10 -4.07
C ASP A 226 1.69 5.29 -3.73
N LEU A 227 0.78 4.94 -4.64
CA LEU A 227 -0.66 4.98 -4.36
C LEU A 227 -1.04 4.08 -3.17
N ALA A 228 -0.49 2.86 -3.12
CA ALA A 228 -0.81 1.89 -2.06
C ALA A 228 -0.39 2.37 -0.66
N ILE A 229 0.72 3.12 -0.53
CA ILE A 229 1.10 3.77 0.74
C ILE A 229 0.05 4.80 1.15
N HIS A 230 -0.31 5.69 0.24
CA HIS A 230 -1.17 6.82 0.55
C HIS A 230 -2.60 6.38 0.86
N ASP A 231 -3.13 5.41 0.11
CA ASP A 231 -4.41 4.79 0.44
C ASP A 231 -4.39 4.05 1.80
N TRP A 232 -3.29 3.36 2.12
CA TRP A 232 -3.10 2.76 3.44
C TRP A 232 -3.09 3.82 4.54
N LEU A 233 -2.38 4.93 4.36
CA LEU A 233 -2.33 6.05 5.32
C LEU A 233 -3.73 6.63 5.56
N LEU A 234 -4.50 6.86 4.49
CA LEU A 234 -5.90 7.31 4.63
C LEU A 234 -6.72 6.32 5.46
N THR A 235 -6.62 5.03 5.14
CA THR A 235 -7.35 3.95 5.82
C THR A 235 -6.95 3.86 7.29
N ALA A 236 -5.66 3.88 7.58
CA ALA A 236 -5.10 3.79 8.92
C ALA A 236 -5.53 4.98 9.79
N VAL A 237 -5.36 6.21 9.29
CA VAL A 237 -5.72 7.43 10.03
C VAL A 237 -7.22 7.49 10.26
N ALA A 238 -8.05 7.19 9.25
CA ALA A 238 -9.50 7.16 9.40
C ALA A 238 -9.94 6.17 10.49
N ALA A 239 -9.36 4.96 10.52
CA ALA A 239 -9.65 3.97 11.55
C ALA A 239 -9.26 4.45 12.96
N ARG A 240 -8.16 5.20 13.09
CA ARG A 240 -7.74 5.77 14.38
C ARG A 240 -8.63 6.91 14.84
N ILE A 241 -9.08 7.77 13.92
CA ILE A 241 -10.06 8.82 14.22
C ILE A 241 -11.38 8.19 14.70
N ALA A 242 -11.86 7.14 14.04
CA ALA A 242 -13.08 6.44 14.46
C ALA A 242 -12.94 5.80 15.85
N LEU A 243 -11.78 5.24 16.18
CA LEU A 243 -11.52 4.61 17.48
C LEU A 243 -11.25 5.62 18.62
N ALA A 244 -10.94 6.87 18.28
CA ALA A 244 -10.65 7.90 19.28
C ALA A 244 -11.84 8.25 20.17
N LYS A 245 -13.08 7.93 19.77
CA LYS A 245 -14.31 8.31 20.49
C LYS A 245 -14.30 9.78 20.90
N ILE A 246 -14.06 10.63 19.91
CA ILE A 246 -13.95 12.08 20.08
C ILE A 246 -15.20 12.61 20.80
N GLY A 247 -15.00 13.28 21.92
CA GLY A 247 -16.07 13.85 22.76
C GLY A 247 -16.42 13.05 24.01
N ASP A 248 -16.04 11.77 24.09
CA ASP A 248 -16.38 10.91 25.23
C ASP A 248 -15.31 10.95 26.33
N ASP A 249 -14.08 10.56 25.99
CA ASP A 249 -12.94 10.50 26.91
C ASP A 249 -11.71 11.17 26.29
N LEU A 250 -11.34 12.29 26.91
CA LEU A 250 -10.19 13.12 26.55
C LEU A 250 -8.86 12.36 26.60
N ARG A 251 -8.63 11.57 27.66
CA ARG A 251 -7.37 10.84 27.83
C ARG A 251 -7.25 9.73 26.81
N HIS A 252 -8.35 9.03 26.54
CA HIS A 252 -8.42 8.01 25.49
C HIS A 252 -8.20 8.60 24.09
N THR A 253 -8.80 9.76 23.81
CA THR A 253 -8.62 10.50 22.55
C THR A 253 -7.14 10.83 22.32
N LEU A 254 -6.48 11.46 23.30
CA LEU A 254 -5.06 11.84 23.20
C LEU A 254 -4.15 10.61 23.07
N ARG A 255 -4.35 9.58 23.89
CA ARG A 255 -3.59 8.31 23.78
C ARG A 255 -3.78 7.65 22.43
N THR A 256 -4.93 7.85 21.80
CA THR A 256 -5.25 7.25 20.50
C THR A 256 -4.62 8.01 19.33
N LEU A 257 -4.72 9.34 19.33
CA LEU A 257 -4.33 10.18 18.19
C LEU A 257 -2.87 10.61 18.21
N ARG A 258 -2.23 10.73 19.38
CA ARG A 258 -0.82 11.16 19.45
C ARG A 258 0.14 10.30 18.61
N PRO A 259 0.08 8.95 18.68
CA PRO A 259 0.91 8.10 17.81
C PRO A 259 0.67 8.31 16.31
N VAL A 260 -0.51 8.76 15.90
CA VAL A 260 -0.81 9.06 14.49
C VAL A 260 -0.01 10.28 14.02
N VAL A 261 0.04 11.33 14.84
CA VAL A 261 0.84 12.53 14.56
C VAL A 261 2.32 12.19 14.51
N ASP A 262 2.81 11.49 15.54
CA ASP A 262 4.23 11.21 15.71
C ASP A 262 4.76 10.26 14.61
N HIS A 263 3.96 9.29 14.15
CA HIS A 263 4.45 8.22 13.29
C HIS A 263 3.88 8.18 11.87
N LEU A 264 2.69 8.73 11.61
CA LEU A 264 1.99 8.54 10.33
C LEU A 264 1.83 9.84 9.54
N LEU A 265 1.53 10.96 10.19
CA LEU A 265 1.16 12.18 9.45
C LEU A 265 2.30 12.75 8.59
N HIS A 266 3.54 12.58 9.02
CA HIS A 266 4.71 13.08 8.28
C HIS A 266 5.10 12.19 7.08
N LEU A 267 4.45 11.03 6.90
CA LEU A 267 4.76 10.10 5.81
C LEU A 267 4.04 10.42 4.50
N TRP A 268 3.15 11.41 4.51
CA TRP A 268 2.42 11.84 3.33
C TRP A 268 3.31 12.60 2.36
N ALA A 269 3.58 12.00 1.20
CA ALA A 269 4.33 12.60 0.11
C ALA A 269 3.80 12.10 -1.25
N ALA A 270 2.51 12.34 -1.48
CA ALA A 270 1.78 11.82 -2.64
C ALA A 270 2.44 12.25 -3.95
N GLY A 271 2.70 11.28 -4.83
CA GLY A 271 3.31 11.51 -6.14
C GLY A 271 4.81 11.77 -6.11
N ALA A 272 5.45 11.87 -4.95
CA ALA A 272 6.86 12.25 -4.85
C ALA A 272 7.82 11.22 -5.49
N ARG A 273 7.38 9.97 -5.62
CA ARG A 273 8.14 8.87 -6.26
C ARG A 273 7.58 8.46 -7.62
N THR A 274 6.53 9.13 -8.07
CA THR A 274 5.90 8.82 -9.35
C THR A 274 6.69 9.45 -10.48
N SER A 275 7.10 8.64 -11.47
CA SER A 275 7.81 9.15 -12.65
C SER A 275 6.93 10.13 -13.42
N ARG A 276 7.55 10.98 -14.25
CA ARG A 276 6.80 11.93 -15.09
C ARG A 276 5.77 11.23 -15.99
N ALA A 277 6.11 10.05 -16.51
CA ALA A 277 5.22 9.26 -17.36
C ALA A 277 3.98 8.74 -16.62
N MET A 278 4.03 8.66 -15.28
CA MET A 278 2.96 8.16 -14.43
C MET A 278 2.24 9.26 -13.63
N GLN A 279 2.61 10.54 -13.78
CA GLN A 279 1.99 11.67 -13.06
C GLN A 279 0.48 11.76 -13.29
N PHE A 280 0.02 11.42 -14.50
CA PHE A 280 -1.40 11.40 -14.86
C PHE A 280 -2.24 10.56 -13.89
N MET A 281 -1.65 9.54 -13.24
CA MET A 281 -2.36 8.70 -12.28
C MET A 281 -2.86 9.51 -11.08
N TRP A 282 -2.01 10.37 -10.53
CA TRP A 282 -2.37 11.23 -9.42
C TRP A 282 -3.35 12.34 -9.85
N GLU A 283 -3.13 12.91 -11.04
CA GLU A 283 -4.04 13.91 -11.61
C GLU A 283 -5.46 13.35 -11.82
N ALA A 284 -5.57 12.12 -12.33
CA ALA A 284 -6.86 11.46 -12.54
C ALA A 284 -7.60 11.13 -11.23
N LEU A 285 -6.87 10.88 -10.15
CA LEU A 285 -7.44 10.54 -8.83
C LEU A 285 -7.80 11.76 -8.00
N GLU A 286 -7.32 12.96 -8.32
CA GLU A 286 -7.59 14.15 -7.52
C GLU A 286 -9.06 14.63 -7.61
N PRO A 287 -9.73 14.64 -8.79
CA PRO A 287 -11.15 14.96 -8.85
C PRO A 287 -12.01 14.01 -8.02
N ARG A 288 -11.78 12.70 -8.18
CA ARG A 288 -12.41 11.61 -7.42
C ARG A 288 -11.42 10.41 -7.38
N PRO A 289 -10.98 9.96 -6.19
CA PRO A 289 -11.52 10.25 -4.86
C PRO A 289 -11.03 11.56 -4.18
N GLY A 290 -9.99 12.23 -4.68
CA GLY A 290 -9.40 13.40 -4.01
C GLY A 290 -8.60 13.06 -2.77
N LEU A 291 -7.62 12.16 -2.92
CA LEU A 291 -6.81 11.64 -1.80
C LEU A 291 -6.11 12.75 -1.02
N ASN A 292 -5.59 13.78 -1.70
CA ASN A 292 -4.93 14.91 -1.01
C ASN A 292 -5.93 15.73 -0.19
N ARG A 293 -7.12 16.00 -0.72
CA ARG A 293 -8.19 16.71 0.02
C ARG A 293 -8.67 15.91 1.23
N GLN A 294 -8.83 14.60 1.08
CA GLN A 294 -9.18 13.72 2.20
C GLN A 294 -8.11 13.73 3.29
N TRP A 295 -6.83 13.64 2.89
CA TRP A 295 -5.72 13.71 3.83
C TRP A 295 -5.68 15.03 4.58
N ALA A 296 -5.77 16.16 3.87
CA ALA A 296 -5.78 17.48 4.49
C ALA A 296 -6.91 17.63 5.52
N SER A 297 -8.12 17.16 5.19
CA SER A 297 -9.26 17.17 6.12
C SER A 297 -9.01 16.30 7.37
N MET A 298 -8.40 15.12 7.22
CA MET A 298 -8.08 14.25 8.35
C MET A 298 -6.96 14.82 9.24
N VAL A 299 -5.92 15.40 8.64
CA VAL A 299 -4.84 16.07 9.37
C VAL A 299 -5.40 17.23 10.19
N GLU A 300 -6.22 18.07 9.57
CA GLU A 300 -6.86 19.20 10.26
C GLU A 300 -7.70 18.70 11.42
N ARG A 301 -8.58 17.71 11.18
CA ARG A 301 -9.41 17.12 12.24
C ARG A 301 -8.58 16.56 13.39
N VAL A 302 -7.48 15.84 13.12
CA VAL A 302 -6.61 15.28 14.18
C VAL A 302 -5.94 16.39 14.98
N ARG A 303 -5.41 17.42 14.31
CA ARG A 303 -4.75 18.56 14.96
C ARG A 303 -5.73 19.33 15.84
N SER A 304 -6.88 19.72 15.30
CA SER A 304 -7.90 20.43 16.08
C SER A 304 -8.29 19.64 17.34
N GLN A 305 -8.45 18.32 17.24
CA GLN A 305 -8.80 17.51 18.41
C GLN A 305 -7.71 17.48 19.47
N ILE A 306 -6.43 17.47 19.09
CA ILE A 306 -5.33 17.55 20.04
C ILE A 306 -5.28 18.94 20.69
N ASP A 307 -5.49 20.00 19.92
CA ASP A 307 -5.46 21.38 20.42
C ASP A 307 -6.61 21.65 21.39
N TYR A 308 -7.84 21.27 21.04
CA TYR A 308 -8.98 21.34 21.94
C TYR A 308 -8.75 20.52 23.21
N SER A 309 -8.16 19.33 23.06
CA SER A 309 -7.89 18.46 24.18
C SER A 309 -6.86 19.03 25.16
N ALA A 310 -5.82 19.69 24.64
CA ALA A 310 -4.79 20.35 25.44
C ALA A 310 -5.36 21.57 26.18
N ALA A 311 -6.22 22.35 25.51
CA ALA A 311 -6.88 23.51 26.12
C ALA A 311 -7.83 23.11 27.26
N ASP A 312 -8.69 22.10 27.05
CA ASP A 312 -9.62 21.60 28.08
C ASP A 312 -8.87 21.06 29.32
N LEU A 313 -7.78 20.31 29.09
CA LEU A 313 -6.97 19.79 30.20
C LEU A 313 -6.31 20.92 31.01
N SER A 314 -5.87 21.97 30.32
CA SER A 314 -5.28 23.15 30.97
C SER A 314 -6.30 23.90 31.83
N MET A 315 -7.54 24.09 31.33
CA MET A 315 -8.63 24.68 32.11
C MET A 315 -8.98 23.85 33.35
N ARG A 316 -9.11 22.53 33.22
CA ARG A 316 -9.38 21.66 34.39
C ARG A 316 -8.27 21.67 35.42
N MET A 317 -7.01 21.78 35.00
CA MET A 317 -5.88 21.91 35.93
C MET A 317 -5.92 23.25 36.68
N LEU A 318 -6.27 24.34 36.00
CA LEU A 318 -6.47 25.65 36.62
C LEU A 318 -7.60 25.60 37.66
N ASP A 319 -8.77 25.04 37.31
CA ASP A 319 -9.89 24.88 38.25
C ASP A 319 -9.50 24.07 39.49
N LEU A 320 -8.74 22.97 39.32
CA LEU A 320 -8.26 22.16 40.43
C LEU A 320 -7.24 22.91 41.31
N MET A 321 -6.38 23.73 40.72
CA MET A 321 -5.43 24.55 41.46
C MET A 321 -6.15 25.65 42.26
N GLU A 322 -7.15 26.29 41.67
CA GLU A 322 -8.00 27.26 42.37
C GLU A 322 -8.76 26.59 43.51
N GLN A 323 -9.43 25.46 43.28
CA GLN A 323 -10.13 24.71 44.35
C GLN A 323 -9.21 24.32 45.52
N ARG A 324 -7.95 23.96 45.23
CA ARG A 324 -6.95 23.67 46.27
C ARG A 324 -6.56 24.91 47.06
N GLN A 325 -6.36 26.05 46.38
CA GLN A 325 -6.07 27.32 47.05
C GLN A 325 -7.23 27.79 47.94
N TRP A 326 -8.48 27.51 47.56
CA TRP A 326 -9.65 27.79 48.40
C TRP A 326 -9.76 26.86 49.61
N GLN A 327 -9.30 25.60 49.51
CA GLN A 327 -9.27 24.65 50.63
C GLN A 327 -8.12 24.91 51.61
N ASP A 328 -6.97 25.40 51.13
CA ASP A 328 -5.78 25.69 51.94
C ASP A 328 -5.71 27.15 52.43
N GLY A 329 -6.71 27.99 52.07
CA GLY A 329 -6.84 29.36 52.56
C GLY A 329 -7.25 29.44 54.04
N PRO A 330 -6.92 30.53 54.77
CA PRO A 330 -7.02 30.62 56.24
C PRO A 330 -8.45 30.59 56.83
N GLY A 331 -9.48 30.24 56.05
CA GLY A 331 -10.88 30.18 56.47
C GLY A 331 -11.32 28.86 57.12
N GLY A 332 -10.48 27.81 57.09
CA GLY A 332 -10.82 26.48 57.64
C GLY A 332 -10.84 26.36 59.17
N ALA A 333 -10.45 27.42 59.91
CA ALA A 333 -10.32 27.39 61.37
C ALA A 333 -11.61 27.74 62.15
N TYR A 334 -12.74 27.98 61.50
CA TYR A 334 -13.99 28.35 62.17
C TYR A 334 -15.20 27.53 61.69
N ARG A 335 -15.26 26.24 62.04
CA ARG A 335 -16.52 25.53 62.27
C ARG A 335 -16.34 24.49 63.38
N SER A 336 -16.70 24.91 64.60
CA SER A 336 -17.04 24.07 65.75
C SER A 336 -18.40 23.42 65.58
#